data_AF-A0A1F7AE07-F1
#
_entry.id   AF-A0A1F7AE07-F1
#
_cell.length_a   1.000
_cell.length_b   1.000
_cell.length_c   1.000
_cell.angle_alpha   90.00
_cell.angle_beta   90.00
_cell.angle_gamma   90.00
#
_symmetry.space_group_name_H-M   'P 1'
#
loop_
_entity.id
_entity.type
_entity.pdbx_description
1 polymer ?
#
loop_
_entity_poly.entity_id
_entity_poly.type
_entity_poly.pdbx_seq_one_letter_code
_entity_poly.pdbx_strand_id
1 'polypeptide(L)'
;MISNETQDRTRKVYELKELGINPYPSRFDSTHSVQEVLQLGKKKTRSVEAILKKSPKKQVTIRGRLMTLREHGRLVFANLQDFTGTVQICFMEQVLGKANTKLLRKVDMGDFLGVSGELFYTKHGQLTILVTKWTFLGKTLRPLPEKWHGLQDQEALYRERYLDLMTNEETTKRFVLRTKFIEEIRTFLNANQFLEVETPVLASVASGATARPFKTHHNALDLDVYLRIAPELYLKRCIAGGFERVYEFARCFRNEGMDPSHLQEFTMLEYYGAYWNYEDNMRFTEKMLTTVIKKLFRDLKVTIKSRNGKDTVIDFKAPWPRKDFGQMIKKDCGIDIYAHYNNAPSLRKAIKAKKIEIEDMNKMGFGNLCDSLYKKVSRPKLIHPCFVINHPASTKPLARRSDKNPLVCETFQLLVNTWELVNAYS
;
A
#
# COMPACT_ATOMS: atom_id res chain seq x y z
N MET A 1 -28.44 -2.87 -17.62
CA MET A 1 -28.71 -2.17 -18.90
C MET A 1 -27.48 -1.36 -19.28
N ILE A 2 -27.06 -1.40 -20.55
CA ILE A 2 -25.95 -0.59 -21.06
C ILE A 2 -26.42 0.87 -21.13
N SER A 3 -25.64 1.83 -20.62
CA SER A 3 -26.03 3.25 -20.65
C SER A 3 -26.06 3.79 -22.09
N ASN A 4 -26.92 4.79 -22.35
CA ASN A 4 -26.98 5.49 -23.65
C ASN A 4 -25.60 6.01 -24.09
N GLU A 5 -24.78 6.48 -23.14
CA GLU A 5 -23.42 6.93 -23.43
C GLU A 5 -22.51 5.77 -23.87
N THR A 6 -22.63 4.60 -23.26
CA THR A 6 -21.84 3.42 -23.68
C THR A 6 -22.22 2.99 -25.10
N GLN A 7 -23.49 3.08 -25.46
CA GLN A 7 -23.96 2.82 -26.83
C GLN A 7 -23.41 3.84 -27.83
N ASP A 8 -23.43 5.15 -27.50
CA ASP A 8 -22.81 6.19 -28.34
C ASP A 8 -21.31 5.97 -28.52
N ARG A 9 -20.57 5.70 -27.44
CA ARG A 9 -19.13 5.40 -27.48
C ARG A 9 -18.83 4.17 -28.33
N THR A 10 -19.70 3.16 -28.27
CA THR A 10 -19.61 1.96 -29.11
C THR A 10 -19.85 2.28 -30.58
N ARG A 11 -20.84 3.12 -30.91
CA ARG A 11 -21.06 3.61 -32.28
C ARG A 11 -19.83 4.36 -32.81
N LYS A 12 -19.22 5.23 -32.00
CA LYS A 12 -17.99 5.95 -32.36
C LYS A 12 -16.82 5.02 -32.70
N VAL A 13 -16.73 3.84 -32.08
CA VAL A 13 -15.72 2.82 -32.47
C VAL A 13 -15.91 2.37 -33.92
N TYR A 14 -17.14 2.11 -34.34
CA TYR A 14 -17.43 1.70 -35.71
C TYR A 14 -17.16 2.83 -36.71
N GLU A 15 -17.59 4.05 -36.40
CA GLU A 15 -17.32 5.22 -37.24
C GLU A 15 -15.81 5.48 -37.41
N LEU A 16 -15.01 5.29 -36.35
CA LEU A 16 -13.54 5.40 -36.44
C LEU A 16 -12.98 4.35 -37.41
N LYS A 17 -13.46 3.11 -37.34
CA LYS A 17 -13.03 2.03 -38.24
C LYS A 17 -13.41 2.31 -39.70
N GLU A 18 -14.61 2.82 -39.95
CA GLU A 18 -15.07 3.21 -41.29
C GLU A 18 -14.20 4.32 -41.89
N LEU A 19 -13.69 5.23 -41.05
CA LEU A 19 -12.73 6.27 -41.45
C LEU A 19 -11.29 5.74 -41.60
N GLY A 20 -11.06 4.43 -41.50
CA GLY A 20 -9.74 3.80 -41.59
C GLY A 20 -8.85 4.03 -40.35
N ILE A 21 -9.42 4.54 -39.26
CA ILE A 21 -8.70 4.80 -38.01
C ILE A 21 -8.83 3.58 -37.11
N ASN A 22 -7.71 2.96 -36.74
CA ASN A 22 -7.71 1.89 -35.75
C ASN A 22 -7.97 2.49 -34.34
N PRO A 23 -9.09 2.16 -33.67
CA PRO A 23 -9.39 2.69 -32.34
C PRO A 23 -8.55 2.05 -31.22
N TYR A 24 -7.82 0.96 -31.52
CA TYR A 24 -6.99 0.20 -30.59
C TYR A 24 -5.67 -0.25 -31.27
N PRO A 25 -4.77 0.68 -31.61
CA PRO A 25 -3.46 0.33 -32.16
C PRO A 25 -2.62 -0.47 -31.16
N SER A 26 -1.78 -1.37 -31.67
CA SER A 26 -0.92 -2.22 -30.84
C SER A 26 0.29 -1.49 -30.25
N ARG A 27 0.73 -0.38 -30.86
CA ARG A 27 1.95 0.35 -30.47
C ARG A 27 1.83 1.85 -30.72
N PHE A 28 2.45 2.63 -29.85
CA PHE A 28 2.72 4.06 -30.04
C PHE A 28 4.03 4.43 -29.36
N ASP A 29 4.97 5.00 -30.13
CA ASP A 29 6.25 5.45 -29.60
C ASP A 29 6.15 6.89 -29.09
N SER A 30 6.47 7.08 -27.82
CA SER A 30 6.59 8.39 -27.17
C SER A 30 8.04 8.73 -26.90
N THR A 31 8.37 10.01 -26.89
CA THR A 31 9.71 10.49 -26.55
C THR A 31 9.83 10.93 -25.09
N HIS A 32 8.72 11.25 -24.42
CA HIS A 32 8.71 11.76 -23.06
C HIS A 32 7.50 11.23 -22.27
N SER A 33 7.64 11.14 -20.96
CA SER A 33 6.57 11.14 -19.98
C SER A 33 6.02 12.55 -19.75
N VAL A 34 4.84 12.65 -19.15
CA VAL A 34 4.26 13.94 -18.76
C VAL A 34 5.17 14.67 -17.76
N GLN A 35 5.74 13.97 -16.78
CA GLN A 35 6.63 14.59 -15.80
C GLN A 35 7.89 15.19 -16.45
N GLU A 36 8.48 14.53 -17.45
CA GLU A 36 9.60 15.09 -18.21
C GLU A 36 9.19 16.32 -19.01
N VAL A 37 7.99 16.32 -19.61
CA VAL A 37 7.43 17.51 -20.27
C VAL A 37 7.27 18.67 -19.29
N LEU A 38 6.76 18.42 -18.08
CA LEU A 38 6.64 19.45 -17.05
C LEU A 38 8.02 20.02 -16.65
N GLN A 39 9.07 19.21 -16.63
CA GLN A 39 10.44 19.69 -16.38
C GLN A 39 10.99 20.50 -17.56
N LEU A 40 10.75 20.06 -18.80
CA LEU A 40 11.16 20.79 -20.00
C LEU A 40 10.49 22.17 -20.08
N GLY A 41 9.23 22.27 -19.65
CA GLY A 41 8.48 23.54 -19.59
C GLY A 41 9.11 24.60 -18.68
N LYS A 42 9.98 24.23 -17.72
CA LYS A 42 10.71 25.19 -16.89
C LYS A 42 11.75 26.00 -17.69
N LYS A 43 12.11 25.55 -18.90
CA LYS A 43 12.97 26.29 -19.82
C LYS A 43 12.16 27.32 -20.61
N LYS A 44 12.83 28.32 -21.18
CA LYS A 44 12.18 29.36 -22.01
C LYS A 44 11.46 28.73 -23.22
N THR A 45 10.16 28.92 -23.33
CA THR A 45 9.36 28.52 -24.50
C THR A 45 9.12 29.70 -25.45
N ARG A 46 8.71 29.42 -26.69
CA ARG A 46 8.21 30.47 -27.60
C ARG A 46 6.79 30.88 -27.19
N SER A 47 6.37 32.09 -27.56
CA SER A 47 4.96 32.48 -27.48
C SER A 47 4.15 31.76 -28.57
N VAL A 48 2.84 31.61 -28.36
CA VAL A 48 1.97 30.96 -29.36
C VAL A 48 1.99 31.69 -30.70
N GLU A 49 2.05 33.03 -30.71
CA GLU A 49 2.15 33.84 -31.92
C GLU A 49 3.46 33.58 -32.66
N ALA A 50 4.57 33.47 -31.93
CA ALA A 50 5.87 33.15 -32.51
C ALA A 50 5.93 31.72 -33.08
N ILE A 51 5.21 30.77 -32.44
CA ILE A 51 5.08 29.40 -32.92
C ILE A 51 4.28 29.38 -34.23
N LEU A 52 3.14 30.08 -34.29
CA LEU A 52 2.30 30.13 -35.49
C LEU A 52 3.00 30.83 -36.65
N LYS A 53 3.74 31.93 -36.40
CA LYS A 53 4.50 32.65 -37.43
C LYS A 53 5.65 31.86 -38.03
N LYS A 54 6.32 31.01 -37.24
CA LYS A 54 7.53 30.25 -37.65
C LYS A 54 7.29 28.74 -37.77
N SER A 55 6.02 28.33 -37.81
CA SER A 55 5.56 26.95 -37.72
C SER A 55 5.90 26.23 -36.39
N PRO A 56 5.00 25.34 -35.94
CA PRO A 56 5.23 24.54 -34.75
C PRO A 56 6.20 23.39 -34.99
N LYS A 57 7.05 23.13 -34.00
CA LYS A 57 8.05 22.05 -34.00
C LYS A 57 7.47 20.79 -33.37
N LYS A 58 7.98 19.63 -33.78
CA LYS A 58 7.78 18.37 -33.05
C LYS A 58 8.78 18.27 -31.91
N GLN A 59 8.55 19.01 -30.83
CA GLN A 59 9.45 19.05 -29.68
C GLN A 59 9.27 17.84 -28.77
N VAL A 60 8.01 17.46 -28.51
CA VAL A 60 7.66 16.37 -27.61
C VAL A 60 6.65 15.44 -28.26
N THR A 61 6.66 14.17 -27.87
CA THR A 61 5.64 13.19 -28.20
C THR A 61 5.28 12.42 -26.94
N ILE A 62 4.04 12.57 -26.49
CA ILE A 62 3.53 11.95 -25.27
C ILE A 62 2.28 11.14 -25.56
N ARG A 63 1.86 10.32 -24.59
CA ARG A 63 0.63 9.55 -24.62
C ARG A 63 -0.03 9.60 -23.27
N GLY A 64 -1.35 9.45 -23.22
CA GLY A 64 -2.06 9.39 -21.97
C GLY A 64 -3.55 9.30 -22.14
N ARG A 65 -4.23 9.29 -20.99
CA ARG A 65 -5.69 9.33 -20.90
C ARG A 65 -6.16 10.77 -20.92
N LEU A 66 -7.22 11.03 -21.68
CA LEU A 66 -7.88 12.32 -21.76
C LEU A 66 -8.78 12.54 -20.54
N MET A 67 -8.42 13.45 -19.65
CA MET A 67 -9.15 13.71 -18.40
C MET A 67 -10.16 14.85 -18.51
N THR A 68 -9.89 15.80 -19.39
CA THR A 68 -10.79 16.93 -19.68
C THR A 68 -10.77 17.21 -21.18
N LEU A 69 -11.89 17.73 -21.68
CA LEU A 69 -12.04 18.20 -23.06
C LEU A 69 -12.96 19.42 -23.05
N ARG A 70 -12.51 20.54 -23.61
CA ARG A 70 -13.21 21.83 -23.63
C ARG A 70 -13.09 22.45 -25.01
N GLU A 71 -14.22 22.63 -25.69
CA GLU A 71 -14.28 23.23 -27.02
C GLU A 71 -14.51 24.75 -26.93
N HIS A 72 -13.76 25.50 -27.72
CA HIS A 72 -13.82 26.96 -27.85
C HIS A 72 -13.72 27.35 -29.33
N GLY A 73 -14.76 27.04 -30.10
CA GLY A 73 -14.81 27.31 -31.53
C GLY A 73 -13.73 26.52 -32.30
N ARG A 74 -12.69 27.22 -32.76
CA ARG A 74 -11.55 26.62 -33.52
C ARG A 74 -10.42 26.08 -32.63
N LEU A 75 -10.60 26.15 -31.31
CA LEU A 75 -9.65 25.70 -30.31
C LEU A 75 -10.29 24.60 -29.46
N VAL A 76 -9.54 23.55 -29.17
CA VAL A 76 -9.95 22.54 -28.19
C VAL A 76 -8.83 22.39 -27.17
N PHE A 77 -9.15 22.63 -25.90
CA PHE A 77 -8.24 22.42 -24.79
C PHE A 77 -8.59 21.13 -24.06
N ALA A 78 -7.56 20.39 -23.67
CA ALA A 78 -7.72 19.11 -23.01
C ALA A 78 -6.59 18.89 -22.00
N ASN A 79 -6.81 18.02 -21.03
CA ASN A 79 -5.76 17.54 -20.13
C ASN A 79 -5.46 16.08 -20.45
N LEU A 80 -4.19 15.78 -20.73
CA LEU A 80 -3.69 14.44 -20.96
C LEU A 80 -2.90 13.98 -19.73
N GLN A 81 -3.24 12.80 -19.22
CA GLN A 81 -2.64 12.22 -18.02
C GLN A 81 -1.94 10.90 -18.34
N ASP A 82 -0.71 10.76 -17.87
CA ASP A 82 -0.05 9.46 -17.74
C ASP A 82 0.20 9.15 -16.25
N PHE A 83 0.91 8.06 -15.94
CA PHE A 83 1.21 7.68 -14.56
C PHE A 83 2.05 8.73 -13.80
N THR A 84 2.79 9.57 -14.52
CA THR A 84 3.74 10.53 -13.97
C THR A 84 3.13 11.92 -13.73
N GLY A 85 1.99 12.23 -14.34
CA GLY A 85 1.29 13.49 -14.10
C GLY A 85 0.26 13.85 -15.17
N THR A 86 -0.17 15.12 -15.15
CA THR A 86 -1.14 15.70 -16.09
C THR A 86 -0.56 16.95 -16.77
N VAL A 87 -0.78 17.11 -18.08
CA VAL A 87 -0.40 18.30 -18.84
C VAL A 87 -1.54 18.75 -19.76
N GLN A 88 -1.64 20.06 -19.97
CA GLN A 88 -2.61 20.62 -20.92
C GLN A 88 -2.14 20.42 -22.37
N ILE A 89 -3.07 20.11 -23.25
CA ILE A 89 -2.87 20.02 -24.69
C ILE A 89 -3.88 20.96 -25.38
N CYS A 90 -3.47 21.56 -26.49
CA CYS A 90 -4.30 22.45 -27.29
C CYS A 90 -4.29 22.01 -28.75
N PHE A 91 -5.48 21.69 -29.26
CA PHE A 91 -5.71 21.46 -30.67
C PHE A 91 -6.18 22.77 -31.30
N MET A 92 -5.49 23.22 -32.36
CA MET A 92 -5.88 24.40 -33.13
C MET A 92 -6.18 24.02 -34.56
N GLU A 93 -7.34 24.43 -35.08
CA GLU A 93 -7.73 24.12 -36.46
C GLU A 93 -6.72 24.64 -37.49
N GLN A 94 -6.14 25.82 -37.26
CA GLN A 94 -5.10 26.41 -38.12
C GLN A 94 -3.81 25.57 -38.18
N VAL A 95 -3.56 24.72 -37.19
CA VAL A 95 -2.37 23.84 -37.11
C VAL A 95 -2.69 22.45 -37.64
N LEU A 96 -3.84 21.89 -37.28
CA LEU A 96 -4.19 20.49 -37.58
C LEU A 96 -4.98 20.32 -38.88
N GLY A 97 -5.59 21.39 -39.37
CA GLY A 97 -6.56 21.37 -40.45
C GLY A 97 -7.97 20.95 -40.00
N LYS A 98 -8.95 21.29 -40.83
CA LYS A 98 -10.38 21.04 -40.57
C LYS A 98 -10.71 19.56 -40.39
N ALA A 99 -10.14 18.67 -41.20
CA ALA A 99 -10.42 17.23 -41.14
C ALA A 99 -10.02 16.61 -39.78
N ASN A 100 -8.78 16.87 -39.34
CA ASN A 100 -8.29 16.38 -38.05
C ASN A 100 -9.01 17.01 -36.86
N THR A 101 -9.45 18.27 -36.99
CA THR A 101 -10.23 18.95 -35.95
C THR A 101 -11.64 18.36 -35.86
N LYS A 102 -12.28 18.02 -36.99
CA LYS A 102 -13.59 17.35 -37.01
C LYS A 102 -13.53 15.96 -36.38
N LEU A 103 -12.42 15.23 -36.54
CA LEU A 103 -12.20 13.93 -35.90
C LEU A 103 -12.18 14.01 -34.36
N LEU A 104 -11.86 15.16 -33.77
CA LEU A 104 -11.92 15.34 -32.30
C LEU A 104 -13.34 15.16 -31.74
N ARG A 105 -14.39 15.33 -32.55
CA ARG A 105 -15.78 15.05 -32.13
C ARG A 105 -16.06 13.56 -31.85
N LYS A 106 -15.14 12.67 -32.26
CA LYS A 106 -15.19 11.22 -31.96
C LYS A 106 -14.39 10.86 -30.70
N VAL A 107 -13.68 11.82 -30.12
CA VAL A 107 -12.92 11.68 -28.88
C VAL A 107 -13.81 12.04 -27.69
N ASP A 108 -13.82 11.19 -26.68
CA ASP A 108 -14.53 11.43 -25.42
C ASP A 108 -13.56 11.44 -24.24
N MET A 109 -13.99 12.08 -23.14
CA MET A 109 -13.26 11.95 -21.87
C MET A 109 -13.08 10.47 -21.50
N GLY A 110 -11.88 10.13 -21.05
CA GLY A 110 -11.44 8.79 -20.74
C GLY A 110 -10.70 8.08 -21.88
N ASP A 111 -10.79 8.55 -23.12
CA ASP A 111 -10.06 7.95 -24.24
C ASP A 111 -8.55 8.14 -24.12
N PHE A 112 -7.77 7.28 -24.78
CA PHE A 112 -6.33 7.38 -24.84
C PHE A 112 -5.87 8.01 -26.14
N LEU A 113 -5.00 9.00 -26.04
CA LEU A 113 -4.43 9.71 -27.18
C LEU A 113 -2.91 9.74 -27.10
N GLY A 114 -2.28 9.68 -28.27
CA GLY A 114 -0.89 10.04 -28.49
C GLY A 114 -0.83 11.40 -29.16
N VAL A 115 -0.01 12.32 -28.66
CA VAL A 115 0.11 13.67 -29.22
C VAL A 115 1.56 14.05 -29.42
N SER A 116 1.82 14.77 -30.51
CA SER A 116 3.09 15.41 -30.81
C SER A 116 2.88 16.91 -30.92
N GLY A 117 3.84 17.70 -30.46
CA GLY A 117 3.71 19.15 -30.52
C GLY A 117 4.85 19.93 -29.90
N GLU A 118 4.60 21.21 -29.71
CA GLU A 118 5.54 22.16 -29.12
C GLU A 118 5.00 22.77 -27.83
N LEU A 119 5.87 22.97 -26.84
CA LEU A 119 5.50 23.57 -25.57
C LEU A 119 5.36 25.09 -25.68
N PHE A 120 4.32 25.61 -25.06
CA PHE A 120 4.12 27.04 -24.85
C PHE A 120 3.34 27.28 -23.55
N TYR A 121 3.35 28.52 -23.09
CA TYR A 121 2.50 28.96 -21.99
C TYR A 121 1.30 29.72 -22.52
N THR A 122 0.11 29.41 -22.02
CA THR A 122 -1.10 30.19 -22.32
C THR A 122 -1.02 31.58 -21.67
N LYS A 123 -1.94 32.48 -22.05
CA LYS A 123 -2.08 33.80 -21.40
C LYS A 123 -2.30 33.71 -19.88
N HIS A 124 -2.83 32.59 -19.39
CA HIS A 124 -3.05 32.33 -17.96
C HIS A 124 -1.86 31.62 -17.28
N GLY A 125 -0.71 31.51 -17.95
CA GLY A 125 0.49 30.92 -17.36
C GLY A 125 0.47 29.39 -17.25
N GLN A 126 -0.42 28.70 -17.98
CA GLN A 126 -0.49 27.24 -17.97
C GLN A 126 0.37 26.64 -19.08
N LEU A 127 1.32 25.76 -18.73
CA LEU A 127 2.13 25.00 -19.68
C LEU A 127 1.22 24.11 -20.53
N THR A 128 1.35 24.22 -21.86
CA THR A 128 0.49 23.54 -22.82
C THR A 128 1.30 23.01 -24.01
N ILE A 129 0.93 21.84 -24.51
CA ILE A 129 1.45 21.33 -25.79
C ILE A 129 0.51 21.81 -26.91
N LEU A 130 1.03 22.62 -27.83
CA LEU A 130 0.35 22.92 -29.08
C LEU A 130 0.46 21.69 -29.99
N VAL A 131 -0.65 20.99 -30.19
CA VAL A 131 -0.68 19.71 -30.90
C VAL A 131 -0.52 19.93 -32.40
N THR A 132 0.50 19.29 -32.98
CA THR A 132 0.76 19.28 -34.43
C THR A 132 0.35 17.97 -35.09
N LYS A 133 0.34 16.88 -34.33
CA LYS A 133 -0.15 15.57 -34.74
C LYS A 133 -0.74 14.85 -33.54
N TRP A 134 -1.82 14.12 -33.75
CA TRP A 134 -2.37 13.25 -32.73
C TRP A 134 -2.76 11.89 -33.32
N THR A 135 -2.92 10.90 -32.45
CA THR A 135 -3.25 9.53 -32.80
C THR A 135 -4.19 8.96 -31.74
N PHE A 136 -5.25 8.32 -32.19
CA PHE A 136 -6.18 7.59 -31.34
C PHE A 136 -5.50 6.32 -30.82
N LEU A 137 -5.48 6.09 -29.50
CA LEU A 137 -4.79 4.94 -28.90
C LEU A 137 -5.72 3.95 -28.21
N GLY A 138 -6.93 4.38 -27.83
CA GLY A 138 -7.86 3.50 -27.15
C GLY A 138 -9.18 4.18 -26.87
N LYS A 139 -10.29 3.62 -27.36
CA LYS A 139 -11.64 4.11 -27.05
C LYS A 139 -12.08 3.52 -25.72
N THR A 140 -12.43 4.39 -24.78
CA THR A 140 -13.05 3.97 -23.52
C THR A 140 -14.56 3.93 -23.72
N LEU A 141 -15.15 2.74 -23.53
CA LEU A 141 -16.58 2.49 -23.76
C LEU A 141 -17.46 2.98 -22.61
N ARG A 142 -16.93 3.01 -21.39
CA ARG A 142 -17.66 3.51 -20.21
C ARG A 142 -17.18 4.93 -19.87
N PRO A 143 -18.07 5.84 -19.43
CA PRO A 143 -17.65 7.14 -18.94
C PRO A 143 -16.70 7.03 -17.73
N LEU A 144 -15.92 8.09 -17.54
CA LEU A 144 -15.25 8.30 -16.26
C LEU A 144 -16.30 8.63 -15.18
N PRO A 145 -16.05 8.30 -13.91
CA PRO A 145 -16.89 8.77 -12.80
C PRO A 145 -17.04 10.29 -12.81
N GLU A 146 -18.21 10.80 -12.42
CA GLU A 146 -18.46 12.25 -12.40
C GLU A 146 -17.49 12.99 -11.48
N LYS A 147 -16.94 14.11 -11.97
CA LYS A 147 -15.91 14.91 -11.28
C LYS A 147 -16.38 15.56 -9.97
N TRP A 148 -17.67 15.80 -9.82
CA TRP A 148 -18.22 16.58 -8.69
C TRP A 148 -18.53 15.70 -7.48
N HIS A 149 -18.88 14.44 -7.70
CA HIS A 149 -19.12 13.48 -6.63
C HIS A 149 -17.94 12.53 -6.42
N GLY A 150 -17.10 12.28 -7.43
CA GLY A 150 -16.01 11.32 -7.37
C GLY A 150 -16.49 9.90 -7.01
N LEU A 151 -15.61 8.91 -7.03
CA LEU A 151 -15.85 7.74 -6.18
C LEU A 151 -15.58 8.20 -4.74
N GLN A 152 -16.57 8.77 -4.06
CA GLN A 152 -16.50 9.02 -2.62
C GLN A 152 -16.85 7.77 -1.81
N ASP A 153 -17.66 6.89 -2.40
CA ASP A 153 -18.04 5.63 -1.78
C ASP A 153 -16.79 4.75 -1.57
N GLN A 154 -16.49 4.48 -0.30
CA GLN A 154 -15.30 3.76 0.11
C GLN A 154 -15.30 2.31 -0.42
N GLU A 155 -16.46 1.69 -0.53
CA GLU A 155 -16.59 0.34 -1.07
C GLU A 155 -16.27 0.31 -2.56
N ALA A 156 -16.82 1.23 -3.34
CA ALA A 156 -16.51 1.40 -4.75
C ALA A 156 -15.01 1.67 -4.97
N LEU A 157 -14.37 2.49 -4.14
CA LEU A 157 -12.92 2.73 -4.22
C LEU A 157 -12.09 1.45 -4.04
N TYR A 158 -12.58 0.53 -3.22
CA TYR A 158 -11.91 -0.74 -2.97
C TYR A 158 -12.16 -1.76 -4.08
N ARG A 159 -13.39 -1.83 -4.60
CA ARG A 159 -13.78 -2.74 -5.69
C ARG A 159 -13.26 -2.31 -7.05
N GLU A 160 -13.32 -1.02 -7.34
CA GLU A 160 -12.93 -0.42 -8.63
C GLU A 160 -11.63 0.37 -8.50
N ARG A 161 -10.60 -0.27 -7.90
CA ARG A 161 -9.30 0.37 -7.61
C ARG A 161 -8.66 1.06 -8.82
N TYR A 162 -8.91 0.57 -10.03
CA TYR A 162 -8.42 1.19 -11.27
C TYR A 162 -9.01 2.59 -11.51
N LEU A 163 -10.23 2.87 -11.05
CA LEU A 163 -10.84 4.21 -11.11
C LEU A 163 -10.29 5.14 -10.03
N ASP A 164 -10.07 4.60 -8.83
CA ASP A 164 -9.47 5.33 -7.71
C ASP A 164 -8.03 5.76 -8.05
N LEU A 165 -7.16 4.84 -8.48
CA LEU A 165 -5.77 5.16 -8.85
C LEU A 165 -5.67 6.20 -9.98
N MET A 166 -6.66 6.24 -10.86
CA MET A 166 -6.72 7.19 -11.97
C MET A 166 -7.15 8.59 -11.51
N THR A 167 -8.06 8.70 -10.53
CA THR A 167 -8.66 9.98 -10.13
C THR A 167 -8.12 10.54 -8.81
N ASN A 168 -7.51 9.71 -7.97
CA ASN A 168 -7.03 10.06 -6.64
C ASN A 168 -5.50 9.98 -6.55
N GLU A 169 -4.85 11.13 -6.60
CA GLU A 169 -3.39 11.24 -6.51
C GLU A 169 -2.86 10.75 -5.15
N GLU A 170 -3.61 10.93 -4.05
CA GLU A 170 -3.19 10.46 -2.74
C GLU A 170 -3.17 8.94 -2.66
N THR A 171 -4.17 8.26 -3.25
CA THR A 171 -4.16 6.80 -3.37
C THR A 171 -2.91 6.35 -4.11
N THR A 172 -2.65 6.91 -5.29
CA THR A 172 -1.47 6.53 -6.09
C THR A 172 -0.16 6.76 -5.32
N LYS A 173 -0.03 7.89 -4.63
CA LYS A 173 1.12 8.16 -3.75
C LYS A 173 1.28 7.12 -2.64
N ARG A 174 0.18 6.66 -2.02
CA ARG A 174 0.24 5.60 -0.99
C ARG A 174 0.74 4.26 -1.56
N PHE A 175 0.29 3.86 -2.75
CA PHE A 175 0.78 2.64 -3.39
C PHE A 175 2.26 2.74 -3.78
N VAL A 176 2.70 3.88 -4.33
CA VAL A 176 4.11 4.13 -4.64
C VAL A 176 4.96 4.12 -3.37
N LEU A 177 4.48 4.75 -2.29
CA LEU A 177 5.16 4.74 -0.99
C LEU A 177 5.31 3.31 -0.46
N ARG A 178 4.26 2.48 -0.54
CA ARG A 178 4.32 1.07 -0.14
C ARG A 178 5.42 0.31 -0.89
N THR A 179 5.49 0.47 -2.21
CA THR A 179 6.55 -0.17 -3.03
C THR A 179 7.94 0.27 -2.57
N LYS A 180 8.16 1.58 -2.46
CA LYS A 180 9.44 2.13 -2.00
C LYS A 180 9.80 1.66 -0.58
N PHE A 181 8.83 1.57 0.31
CA PHE A 181 9.05 1.10 1.69
C PHE A 181 9.56 -0.35 1.72
N ILE A 182 8.99 -1.23 0.89
CA ILE A 182 9.43 -2.63 0.76
C ILE A 182 10.83 -2.70 0.13
N GLU A 183 11.08 -1.95 -0.94
CA GLU A 183 12.39 -1.86 -1.61
C GLU A 183 13.50 -1.41 -0.64
N GLU A 184 13.21 -0.42 0.19
CA GLU A 184 14.17 0.09 1.17
C GLU A 184 14.44 -0.89 2.32
N ILE A 185 13.43 -1.64 2.75
CA ILE A 185 13.67 -2.72 3.72
C ILE A 185 14.53 -3.82 3.11
N ARG A 186 14.24 -4.26 1.88
CA ARG A 186 15.10 -5.24 1.17
C ARG A 186 16.54 -4.75 1.08
N THR A 187 16.71 -3.49 0.68
CA THR A 187 18.04 -2.86 0.59
C THR A 187 18.75 -2.90 1.93
N PHE A 188 18.06 -2.58 3.03
CA PHE A 188 18.61 -2.65 4.37
C PHE A 188 19.01 -4.09 4.76
N LEU A 189 18.13 -5.07 4.56
CA LEU A 189 18.38 -6.47 4.91
C LEU A 189 19.57 -7.04 4.13
N ASN A 190 19.61 -6.82 2.81
CA ASN A 190 20.70 -7.27 1.94
C ASN A 190 22.04 -6.66 2.35
N ALA A 191 22.06 -5.36 2.69
CA ALA A 191 23.26 -4.69 3.20
C ALA A 191 23.72 -5.25 4.56
N ASN A 192 22.84 -5.91 5.31
CA ASN A 192 23.16 -6.59 6.58
C ASN A 192 23.26 -8.12 6.40
N GLN A 193 23.57 -8.59 5.20
CA GLN A 193 23.88 -10.00 4.86
C GLN A 193 22.72 -10.97 5.05
N PHE A 194 21.47 -10.49 5.03
CA PHE A 194 20.32 -11.36 4.94
C PHE A 194 20.11 -11.83 3.50
N LEU A 195 19.74 -13.11 3.33
CA LEU A 195 19.37 -13.68 2.04
C LEU A 195 17.84 -13.76 1.92
N GLU A 196 17.28 -13.21 0.84
CA GLU A 196 15.86 -13.39 0.51
C GLU A 196 15.64 -14.81 -0.01
N VAL A 197 14.67 -15.52 0.56
CA VAL A 197 14.28 -16.87 0.15
C VAL A 197 12.76 -16.93 -0.07
N GLU A 198 12.31 -17.93 -0.82
CA GLU A 198 10.88 -18.21 -0.99
C GLU A 198 10.56 -19.56 -0.35
N THR A 199 9.52 -19.59 0.49
CA THR A 199 9.10 -20.81 1.19
C THR A 199 7.70 -21.25 0.74
N PRO A 200 7.33 -22.54 0.88
CA PRO A 200 6.06 -23.05 0.40
C PRO A 200 4.83 -22.27 0.89
N VAL A 201 3.97 -21.87 -0.06
CA VAL A 201 2.68 -21.23 0.24
C VAL A 201 1.61 -22.27 0.59
N LEU A 202 1.63 -23.42 -0.08
CA LEU A 202 0.81 -24.57 0.24
C LEU A 202 1.56 -25.46 1.24
N ALA A 203 0.96 -25.70 2.40
CA ALA A 203 1.53 -26.53 3.45
C ALA A 203 0.58 -27.69 3.78
N SER A 204 1.13 -28.86 4.08
CA SER A 204 0.36 -30.00 4.60
C SER A 204 -0.21 -29.74 6.00
N VAL A 205 0.42 -28.84 6.76
CA VAL A 205 -0.03 -28.39 8.08
C VAL A 205 0.13 -26.88 8.20
N ALA A 206 -0.96 -26.18 8.49
CA ALA A 206 -0.91 -24.76 8.84
C ALA A 206 -0.33 -24.58 10.25
N SER A 207 0.77 -23.83 10.37
CA SER A 207 1.53 -23.66 11.60
C SER A 207 2.33 -22.33 11.58
N GLY A 208 3.02 -22.00 12.67
CA GLY A 208 3.78 -20.75 12.82
C GLY A 208 2.95 -19.55 13.30
N ALA A 209 1.63 -19.70 13.47
CA ALA A 209 0.79 -18.70 14.13
C ALA A 209 -0.47 -19.37 14.71
N THR A 210 -1.19 -18.64 15.55
CA THR A 210 -2.53 -19.05 16.01
C THR A 210 -3.58 -18.36 15.14
N ALA A 211 -3.96 -19.01 14.03
CA ALA A 211 -4.96 -18.49 13.10
C ALA A 211 -5.70 -19.63 12.39
N ARG A 212 -6.95 -19.38 11.95
CA ARG A 212 -7.71 -20.34 11.14
C ARG A 212 -7.16 -20.33 9.70
N PRO A 213 -6.70 -21.45 9.13
CA PRO A 213 -6.20 -21.47 7.76
C PRO A 213 -7.32 -21.53 6.71
N PHE A 214 -6.99 -21.14 5.48
CA PHE A 214 -7.75 -21.57 4.30
C PHE A 214 -7.32 -22.98 3.92
N LYS A 215 -8.30 -23.84 3.62
CA LYS A 215 -8.10 -25.22 3.17
C LYS A 215 -8.37 -25.29 1.66
N THR A 216 -7.56 -26.04 0.94
CA THR A 216 -7.77 -26.40 -0.46
C THR A 216 -7.29 -27.83 -0.72
N HIS A 217 -7.38 -28.31 -1.95
CA HIS A 217 -7.13 -29.71 -2.30
C HIS A 217 -6.19 -29.81 -3.51
N HIS A 218 -5.18 -30.67 -3.40
CA HIS A 218 -4.19 -30.91 -4.44
C HIS A 218 -4.57 -32.12 -5.30
N ASN A 219 -5.33 -31.92 -6.38
CA ASN A 219 -5.91 -32.99 -7.20
C ASN A 219 -4.92 -34.10 -7.63
N ALA A 220 -3.70 -33.75 -8.07
CA ALA A 220 -2.76 -34.76 -8.58
C ALA A 220 -2.10 -35.62 -7.49
N LEU A 221 -2.14 -35.18 -6.24
CA LEU A 221 -1.59 -35.92 -5.09
C LEU A 221 -2.71 -36.43 -4.16
N ASP A 222 -3.97 -36.15 -4.52
CA ASP A 222 -5.17 -36.48 -3.75
C ASP A 222 -5.02 -36.20 -2.24
N LEU A 223 -4.61 -34.97 -1.89
CA LEU A 223 -4.43 -34.59 -0.49
C LEU A 223 -4.86 -33.16 -0.21
N ASP A 224 -5.35 -32.96 1.01
CA ASP A 224 -5.71 -31.66 1.53
C ASP A 224 -4.47 -30.84 1.90
N VAL A 225 -4.46 -29.59 1.45
CA VAL A 225 -3.40 -28.63 1.77
C VAL A 225 -3.99 -27.33 2.31
N TYR A 226 -3.15 -26.54 2.97
CA TYR A 226 -3.54 -25.30 3.59
C TYR A 226 -2.68 -24.16 3.05
N LEU A 227 -3.29 -22.99 2.87
CA LEU A 227 -2.52 -21.77 2.65
C LEU A 227 -1.80 -21.39 3.95
N ARG A 228 -0.51 -21.06 3.85
CA ARG A 228 0.33 -20.71 5.00
C ARG A 228 -0.23 -19.52 5.79
N ILE A 229 -0.19 -19.63 7.12
CA ILE A 229 -0.54 -18.54 8.04
C ILE A 229 0.69 -17.73 8.48
N ALA A 230 1.89 -18.32 8.35
CA ALA A 230 3.21 -17.73 8.54
C ALA A 230 4.29 -18.59 7.82
N PRO A 231 5.41 -18.02 7.34
CA PRO A 231 6.57 -18.77 6.82
C PRO A 231 7.53 -19.29 7.90
N GLU A 232 7.37 -18.90 9.18
CA GLU A 232 8.20 -19.26 10.34
C GLU A 232 8.89 -20.63 10.29
N LEU A 233 8.14 -21.73 10.22
CA LEU A 233 8.74 -23.06 10.35
C LEU A 233 9.69 -23.38 9.19
N TYR A 234 9.43 -22.88 7.99
CA TYR A 234 10.32 -23.08 6.85
C TYR A 234 11.58 -22.23 6.96
N LEU A 235 11.47 -20.98 7.42
CA LEU A 235 12.64 -20.15 7.64
C LEU A 235 13.52 -20.70 8.77
N LYS A 236 12.93 -21.26 9.83
CA LYS A 236 13.68 -22.01 10.86
C LYS A 236 14.40 -23.24 10.28
N ARG A 237 13.81 -23.93 9.30
CA ARG A 237 14.50 -25.03 8.58
C ARG A 237 15.66 -24.51 7.74
N CYS A 238 15.57 -23.32 7.15
CA CYS A 238 16.72 -22.69 6.50
C CYS A 238 17.85 -22.45 7.50
N ILE A 239 17.54 -21.93 8.69
CA ILE A 239 18.54 -21.76 9.76
C ILE A 239 19.17 -23.10 10.15
N ALA A 240 18.35 -24.13 10.37
CA ALA A 240 18.83 -25.47 10.67
C ALA A 240 19.69 -26.08 9.53
N GLY A 241 19.41 -25.68 8.28
CA GLY A 241 20.18 -26.04 7.09
C GLY A 241 21.48 -25.26 6.90
N GLY A 242 21.84 -24.37 7.84
CA GLY A 242 23.12 -23.65 7.85
C GLY A 242 23.04 -22.21 7.34
N PHE A 243 21.86 -21.69 7.00
CA PHE A 243 21.73 -20.26 6.75
C PHE A 243 21.84 -19.48 8.07
N GLU A 244 22.67 -18.44 8.12
CA GLU A 244 22.77 -17.62 9.34
C GLU A 244 21.77 -16.46 9.35
N ARG A 245 21.41 -15.92 8.17
CA ARG A 245 20.50 -14.77 8.05
C ARG A 245 19.60 -14.92 6.84
N VAL A 246 18.30 -15.09 7.05
CA VAL A 246 17.30 -15.27 5.99
C VAL A 246 16.10 -14.39 6.21
N TYR A 247 15.44 -13.99 5.13
CA TYR A 247 14.15 -13.32 5.19
C TYR A 247 13.25 -13.68 4.02
N GLU A 248 11.95 -13.45 4.21
CA GLU A 248 10.96 -13.53 3.14
C GLU A 248 9.92 -12.41 3.29
N PHE A 249 9.60 -11.73 2.19
CA PHE A 249 8.37 -10.94 2.07
C PHE A 249 7.21 -11.87 1.66
N ALA A 250 6.64 -12.56 2.64
CA ALA A 250 5.64 -13.59 2.44
C ALA A 250 4.22 -13.01 2.25
N ARG A 251 3.44 -13.59 1.33
CA ARG A 251 1.98 -13.52 1.39
C ARG A 251 1.49 -14.59 2.37
N CYS A 252 0.78 -14.16 3.40
CA CYS A 252 0.16 -15.02 4.40
C CYS A 252 -1.36 -14.89 4.34
N PHE A 253 -2.04 -15.96 4.74
CA PHE A 253 -3.48 -16.10 4.58
C PHE A 253 -4.11 -16.51 5.91
N ARG A 254 -5.11 -15.77 6.39
CA ARG A 254 -5.85 -16.09 7.62
C ARG A 254 -7.34 -15.99 7.36
N ASN A 255 -8.06 -17.08 7.60
CA ASN A 255 -9.49 -17.21 7.38
C ASN A 255 -10.26 -16.68 8.61
N GLU A 256 -10.16 -15.36 8.80
CA GLU A 256 -10.68 -14.62 9.94
C GLU A 256 -11.59 -13.47 9.46
N GLY A 257 -12.18 -12.74 10.40
CA GLY A 257 -12.95 -11.53 10.11
C GLY A 257 -12.10 -10.43 9.47
N MET A 258 -12.76 -9.43 8.89
CA MET A 258 -12.11 -8.28 8.28
C MET A 258 -12.34 -7.03 9.12
N ASP A 259 -11.29 -6.23 9.31
CA ASP A 259 -11.36 -4.91 9.93
C ASP A 259 -10.30 -3.98 9.30
N PRO A 260 -10.21 -2.68 9.68
CA PRO A 260 -9.23 -1.75 9.08
C PRO A 260 -7.75 -2.16 9.18
N SER A 261 -7.42 -3.18 9.97
CA SER A 261 -6.08 -3.72 10.19
C SER A 261 -5.94 -5.20 9.83
N HIS A 262 -7.02 -5.91 9.53
CA HIS A 262 -7.01 -7.34 9.22
C HIS A 262 -7.64 -7.61 7.86
N LEU A 263 -6.80 -8.03 6.92
CA LEU A 263 -7.20 -8.60 5.63
C LEU A 263 -6.90 -10.10 5.65
N GLN A 264 -7.72 -10.89 4.94
CA GLN A 264 -7.57 -12.34 4.87
C GLN A 264 -6.28 -12.75 4.17
N GLU A 265 -5.75 -11.90 3.30
CA GLU A 265 -4.41 -12.03 2.74
C GLU A 265 -3.60 -10.76 3.04
N PHE A 266 -2.36 -10.92 3.48
CA PHE A 266 -1.50 -9.80 3.83
C PHE A 266 -0.03 -10.11 3.58
N THR A 267 0.76 -9.06 3.38
CA THR A 267 2.21 -9.18 3.25
C THR A 267 2.85 -9.07 4.61
N MET A 268 3.67 -10.06 4.95
CA MET A 268 4.46 -10.10 6.17
C MET A 268 5.93 -10.20 5.80
N LEU A 269 6.75 -9.35 6.40
CA LEU A 269 8.19 -9.61 6.45
C LEU A 269 8.45 -10.53 7.62
N GLU A 270 9.10 -11.65 7.36
CA GLU A 270 9.66 -12.49 8.41
C GLU A 270 11.15 -12.70 8.14
N TYR A 271 11.97 -12.61 9.19
CA TYR A 271 13.40 -12.81 9.09
C TYR A 271 13.94 -13.56 10.32
N TYR A 272 15.05 -14.26 10.13
CA TYR A 272 15.75 -15.00 11.16
C TYR A 272 17.24 -14.67 11.08
N GLY A 273 17.85 -14.39 12.24
CA GLY A 273 19.28 -14.24 12.42
C GLY A 273 19.78 -15.22 13.46
N ALA A 274 20.65 -16.15 13.06
CA ALA A 274 21.31 -17.08 13.95
C ALA A 274 22.22 -16.33 14.94
N TYR A 275 22.38 -16.92 16.13
CA TYR A 275 23.21 -16.39 17.22
C TYR A 275 22.75 -15.03 17.78
N TRP A 276 21.52 -14.61 17.48
CA TRP A 276 20.89 -13.41 18.05
C TRP A 276 19.88 -13.79 19.12
N ASN A 277 19.73 -12.95 20.14
CA ASN A 277 18.59 -13.01 21.04
C ASN A 277 17.57 -11.90 20.70
N TYR A 278 16.44 -11.90 21.40
CA TYR A 278 15.39 -10.88 21.21
C TYR A 278 15.88 -9.43 21.42
N GLU A 279 16.94 -9.18 22.21
CA GLU A 279 17.50 -7.84 22.38
C GLU A 279 18.33 -7.37 21.18
N ASP A 280 19.12 -8.28 20.58
CA ASP A 280 19.80 -8.02 19.31
C ASP A 280 18.77 -7.66 18.24
N ASN A 281 17.69 -8.43 18.20
CA ASN A 281 16.59 -8.24 17.26
C ASN A 281 15.86 -6.89 17.49
N MET A 282 15.64 -6.46 18.75
CA MET A 282 15.12 -5.11 19.04
C MET A 282 16.04 -4.01 18.48
N ARG A 283 17.35 -4.08 18.74
CA ARG A 283 18.33 -3.10 18.23
C ARG A 283 18.36 -3.07 16.70
N PHE A 284 18.30 -4.24 16.07
CA PHE A 284 18.25 -4.36 14.61
C PHE A 284 16.96 -3.76 14.03
N THR A 285 15.82 -4.04 14.66
CA THR A 285 14.52 -3.50 14.27
C THR A 285 14.47 -1.98 14.37
N GLU A 286 14.99 -1.38 15.45
CA GLU A 286 15.14 0.07 15.59
C GLU A 286 15.98 0.65 14.45
N LYS A 287 17.17 0.08 14.20
CA LYS A 287 18.08 0.54 13.14
C LYS A 287 17.43 0.46 11.76
N MET A 288 16.77 -0.66 11.46
CA MET A 288 16.07 -0.88 10.18
C MET A 288 14.98 0.18 9.96
N LEU A 289 14.03 0.27 10.89
CA LEU A 289 12.86 1.13 10.71
C LEU A 289 13.23 2.61 10.74
N THR A 290 14.14 3.04 11.62
CA THR A 290 14.60 4.45 11.63
C THR A 290 15.34 4.82 10.34
N THR A 291 16.14 3.91 9.78
CA THR A 291 16.85 4.14 8.51
C THR A 291 15.85 4.30 7.35
N VAL A 292 14.91 3.36 7.22
CA VAL A 292 13.91 3.37 6.15
C VAL A 292 13.00 4.59 6.25
N ILE A 293 12.50 4.90 7.46
CA ILE A 293 11.63 6.05 7.71
C ILE A 293 12.37 7.35 7.39
N LYS A 294 13.57 7.55 7.92
CA LYS A 294 14.36 8.77 7.65
C LYS A 294 14.66 8.93 6.17
N LYS A 295 14.92 7.85 5.43
CA LYS A 295 15.20 7.93 3.99
C LYS A 295 13.97 8.32 3.17
N LEU A 296 12.80 7.76 3.49
CA LEU A 296 11.58 7.99 2.72
C LEU A 296 10.85 9.27 3.10
N PHE A 297 10.83 9.63 4.37
CA PHE A 297 10.11 10.80 4.89
C PHE A 297 11.02 12.01 5.12
N ARG A 298 12.35 11.84 5.09
CA ARG A 298 13.37 12.87 5.41
C ARG A 298 13.30 13.40 6.85
N ASP A 299 12.46 12.79 7.67
CA ASP A 299 12.23 13.08 9.08
C ASP A 299 11.91 11.77 9.81
N LEU A 300 12.06 11.75 11.13
CA LEU A 300 11.60 10.68 12.02
C LEU A 300 10.27 11.03 12.69
N LYS A 301 9.78 12.26 12.58
CA LYS A 301 8.43 12.64 12.97
C LYS A 301 7.49 12.47 11.79
N VAL A 302 6.56 11.53 11.89
CA VAL A 302 5.62 11.21 10.82
C VAL A 302 4.19 11.35 11.32
N THR A 303 3.37 12.10 10.59
CA THR A 303 1.93 12.21 10.88
C THR A 303 1.20 11.01 10.30
N ILE A 304 0.49 10.27 11.16
CA ILE A 304 -0.38 9.15 10.76
C ILE A 304 -1.75 9.28 11.41
N LYS A 305 -2.76 8.65 10.80
CA LYS A 305 -4.12 8.59 11.35
C LYS A 305 -4.16 7.60 12.51
N SER A 306 -4.67 8.03 13.67
CA SER A 306 -5.02 7.15 14.80
C SER A 306 -6.20 6.24 14.46
N ARG A 307 -6.49 5.28 15.33
CA ARG A 307 -7.68 4.41 15.22
C ARG A 307 -9.00 5.19 15.09
N ASN A 308 -9.04 6.40 15.64
CA ASN A 308 -10.22 7.27 15.62
C ASN A 308 -10.17 8.28 14.46
N GLY A 309 -9.29 8.09 13.48
CA GLY A 309 -9.14 8.95 12.30
C GLY A 309 -8.46 10.31 12.56
N LYS A 310 -7.98 10.58 13.78
CA LYS A 310 -7.27 11.84 14.10
C LYS A 310 -5.81 11.79 13.68
N ASP A 311 -5.31 12.88 13.09
CA ASP A 311 -3.87 13.02 12.81
C ASP A 311 -3.08 13.02 14.11
N THR A 312 -2.04 12.18 14.15
CA THR A 312 -1.17 12.00 15.30
C THR A 312 0.27 12.02 14.81
N VAL A 313 1.10 12.89 15.40
CA VAL A 313 2.53 12.94 15.10
C VAL A 313 3.23 11.86 15.90
N ILE A 314 3.87 10.92 15.20
CA ILE A 314 4.64 9.83 15.80
C ILE A 314 6.12 10.11 15.62
N ASP A 315 6.83 10.21 16.73
CA ASP A 315 8.30 10.31 16.75
C ASP A 315 8.92 8.92 16.75
N PHE A 316 9.64 8.58 15.68
CA PHE A 316 10.36 7.32 15.52
C PHE A 316 11.82 7.38 16.01
N LYS A 317 12.26 8.47 16.65
CA LYS A 317 13.61 8.56 17.20
C LYS A 317 13.89 7.44 18.21
N ALA A 318 14.81 6.55 17.85
CA ALA A 318 15.34 5.50 18.71
C ALA A 318 16.33 6.09 19.75
N PRO A 319 16.58 5.39 20.88
CA PRO A 319 16.01 4.10 21.27
C PRO A 319 14.55 4.21 21.75
N TRP A 320 13.76 3.18 21.47
CA TRP A 320 12.36 3.10 21.90
C TRP A 320 12.25 2.49 23.30
N PRO A 321 11.29 2.94 24.12
CA PRO A 321 11.07 2.39 25.45
C PRO A 321 10.75 0.91 25.39
N ARG A 322 11.35 0.14 26.31
CA ARG A 322 11.06 -1.26 26.56
C ARG A 322 10.20 -1.35 27.82
N LYS A 323 9.01 -1.94 27.70
CA LYS A 323 8.06 -2.07 28.82
C LYS A 323 7.70 -3.53 29.04
N ASP A 324 7.79 -3.97 30.28
CA ASP A 324 7.41 -5.33 30.67
C ASP A 324 5.89 -5.50 30.64
N PHE A 325 5.42 -6.55 29.97
CA PHE A 325 4.00 -6.83 29.76
C PHE A 325 3.21 -6.93 31.08
N GLY A 326 3.72 -7.69 32.06
CA GLY A 326 3.03 -7.90 33.33
C GLY A 326 3.07 -6.66 34.21
N GLN A 327 4.21 -5.97 34.26
CA GLN A 327 4.31 -4.71 35.01
C GLN A 327 3.39 -3.62 34.47
N MET A 328 3.21 -3.56 33.14
CA MET A 328 2.27 -2.63 32.53
C MET A 328 0.84 -2.87 33.00
N ILE A 329 0.36 -4.12 32.93
CA ILE A 329 -0.99 -4.47 33.40
C ILE A 329 -1.14 -4.15 34.90
N LYS A 330 -0.16 -4.55 35.71
CA LYS A 330 -0.16 -4.29 37.16
C LYS A 330 -0.23 -2.79 37.46
N LYS A 331 0.51 -1.95 36.73
CA LYS A 331 0.46 -0.50 36.86
C LYS A 331 -0.90 0.07 36.42
N ASP A 332 -1.47 -0.43 35.34
CA ASP A 332 -2.65 0.16 34.70
C ASP A 332 -3.98 -0.25 35.33
N CYS A 333 -4.07 -1.42 35.98
CA CYS A 333 -5.30 -1.89 36.62
C CYS A 333 -5.12 -2.52 38.00
N GLY A 334 -3.89 -2.64 38.50
CA GLY A 334 -3.58 -3.21 39.81
C GLY A 334 -3.65 -4.74 39.89
N ILE A 335 -3.80 -5.44 38.76
CA ILE A 335 -3.82 -6.91 38.72
C ILE A 335 -2.41 -7.41 38.40
N ASP A 336 -1.86 -8.24 39.30
CA ASP A 336 -0.65 -9.01 39.04
C ASP A 336 -1.02 -10.33 38.35
N ILE A 337 -0.84 -10.39 37.03
CA ILE A 337 -1.22 -11.58 36.24
C ILE A 337 -0.43 -12.83 36.65
N TYR A 338 0.79 -12.68 37.17
CA TYR A 338 1.64 -13.81 37.54
C TYR A 338 1.24 -14.42 38.89
N ALA A 339 0.54 -13.67 39.75
CA ALA A 339 -0.12 -14.23 40.93
C ALA A 339 -1.25 -15.21 40.58
N HIS A 340 -1.71 -15.20 39.32
CA HIS A 340 -2.75 -16.08 38.80
C HIS A 340 -2.22 -17.03 37.70
N TYR A 341 -0.91 -17.27 37.66
CA TYR A 341 -0.27 -17.98 36.55
C TYR A 341 -0.93 -19.33 36.25
N ASN A 342 -1.28 -19.54 34.98
CA ASN A 342 -1.98 -20.72 34.49
C ASN A 342 -3.33 -21.03 35.19
N ASN A 343 -3.91 -20.06 35.90
CA ASN A 343 -5.20 -20.17 36.61
C ASN A 343 -6.21 -19.15 36.06
N ALA A 344 -6.83 -19.51 34.93
CA ALA A 344 -7.83 -18.67 34.27
C ALA A 344 -9.04 -18.30 35.15
N PRO A 345 -9.63 -19.21 35.96
CA PRO A 345 -10.72 -18.85 36.88
C PRO A 345 -10.34 -17.78 37.90
N SER A 346 -9.14 -17.87 38.49
CA SER A 346 -8.65 -16.91 39.48
C SER A 346 -8.42 -15.53 38.85
N LEU A 347 -7.77 -15.48 37.68
CA LEU A 347 -7.57 -14.22 36.95
C LEU A 347 -8.91 -13.59 36.53
N ARG A 348 -9.88 -14.40 36.05
CA ARG A 348 -11.23 -13.90 35.74
C ARG A 348 -11.89 -13.25 36.95
N LYS A 349 -11.78 -13.85 38.13
CA LYS A 349 -12.34 -13.27 39.37
C LYS A 349 -11.71 -11.91 39.68
N ALA A 350 -10.39 -11.79 39.54
CA ALA A 350 -9.68 -10.52 39.74
C ALA A 350 -10.12 -9.44 38.72
N ILE A 351 -10.25 -9.81 37.44
CA ILE A 351 -10.73 -8.91 36.38
C ILE A 351 -12.17 -8.42 36.68
N LYS A 352 -13.07 -9.34 37.05
CA LYS A 352 -14.46 -9.00 37.43
C LYS A 352 -14.51 -8.07 38.65
N ALA A 353 -13.67 -8.31 39.66
CA ALA A 353 -13.59 -7.45 40.85
C ALA A 353 -13.15 -6.02 40.52
N LYS A 354 -12.34 -5.84 39.47
CA LYS A 354 -11.96 -4.53 38.94
C LYS A 354 -12.98 -3.92 37.97
N LYS A 355 -14.11 -4.59 37.72
CA LYS A 355 -15.17 -4.17 36.78
C LYS A 355 -14.65 -3.93 35.35
N ILE A 356 -13.66 -4.72 34.93
CA ILE A 356 -13.10 -4.64 33.58
C ILE A 356 -13.87 -5.58 32.67
N GLU A 357 -14.47 -5.04 31.62
CA GLU A 357 -15.26 -5.80 30.66
C GLU A 357 -14.40 -6.29 29.49
N ILE A 358 -14.43 -7.61 29.29
CA ILE A 358 -13.76 -8.34 28.21
C ILE A 358 -14.80 -9.26 27.57
N GLU A 359 -14.97 -9.16 26.25
CA GLU A 359 -15.88 -10.00 25.47
C GLU A 359 -15.45 -11.48 25.53
N ASP A 360 -16.40 -12.41 25.59
CA ASP A 360 -16.17 -13.86 25.64
C ASP A 360 -15.17 -14.35 26.72
N MET A 361 -14.92 -13.55 27.76
CA MET A 361 -13.93 -13.82 28.81
C MET A 361 -14.09 -15.21 29.45
N ASN A 362 -15.32 -15.73 29.55
CA ASN A 362 -15.61 -17.03 30.15
C ASN A 362 -15.05 -18.22 29.34
N LYS A 363 -14.82 -18.05 28.02
CA LYS A 363 -14.29 -19.09 27.13
C LYS A 363 -12.76 -19.06 27.00
N MET A 364 -12.11 -18.04 27.55
CA MET A 364 -10.67 -17.83 27.38
C MET A 364 -9.82 -18.62 28.39
N GLY A 365 -8.73 -19.22 27.91
CA GLY A 365 -7.65 -19.72 28.76
C GLY A 365 -6.81 -18.58 29.36
N PHE A 366 -5.87 -18.91 30.25
CA PHE A 366 -5.05 -17.91 30.98
C PHE A 366 -4.29 -16.95 30.05
N GLY A 367 -3.63 -17.48 29.01
CA GLY A 367 -2.89 -16.65 28.04
C GLY A 367 -3.79 -15.67 27.28
N ASN A 368 -4.91 -16.15 26.75
CA ASN A 368 -5.89 -15.32 26.03
C ASN A 368 -6.51 -14.25 26.95
N LEU A 369 -6.73 -14.58 28.22
CA LEU A 369 -7.18 -13.60 29.22
C LEU A 369 -6.13 -12.51 29.47
N CYS A 370 -4.86 -12.88 29.60
CA CYS A 370 -3.77 -11.91 29.79
C CYS A 370 -3.67 -10.95 28.60
N ASP A 371 -3.72 -11.47 27.38
CA ASP A 371 -3.68 -10.66 26.15
C ASP A 371 -4.91 -9.74 26.03
N SER A 372 -6.12 -10.27 26.28
CA SER A 372 -7.34 -9.46 26.27
C SER A 372 -7.32 -8.36 27.34
N LEU A 373 -6.83 -8.67 28.55
CA LEU A 373 -6.67 -7.67 29.62
C LEU A 373 -5.68 -6.58 29.21
N TYR A 374 -4.51 -6.95 28.68
CA TYR A 374 -3.51 -6.02 28.15
C TYR A 374 -4.09 -5.11 27.05
N LYS A 375 -4.79 -5.70 26.07
CA LYS A 375 -5.44 -4.98 24.97
C LYS A 375 -6.47 -3.97 25.46
N LYS A 376 -7.16 -4.26 26.58
CA LYS A 376 -8.15 -3.36 27.18
C LYS A 376 -7.51 -2.24 27.99
N VAL A 377 -6.53 -2.54 28.85
CA VAL A 377 -6.08 -1.60 29.90
C VAL A 377 -4.79 -0.85 29.57
N SER A 378 -3.92 -1.43 28.74
CA SER A 378 -2.56 -0.91 28.52
C SER A 378 -2.28 -0.53 27.07
N ARG A 379 -2.64 -1.38 26.10
CA ARG A 379 -2.37 -1.15 24.67
C ARG A 379 -2.87 0.20 24.13
N PRO A 380 -4.05 0.72 24.51
CA PRO A 380 -4.55 2.00 24.00
C PRO A 380 -3.67 3.21 24.37
N LYS A 381 -2.80 3.07 25.38
CA LYS A 381 -1.88 4.13 25.85
C LYS A 381 -0.55 4.17 25.07
N LEU A 382 -0.29 3.18 24.20
CA LEU A 382 0.97 3.04 23.48
C LEU A 382 0.93 3.78 22.14
N ILE A 383 1.15 5.09 22.17
CA ILE A 383 1.09 5.96 20.99
C ILE A 383 2.41 5.99 20.22
N HIS A 384 3.53 6.30 20.88
CA HIS A 384 4.85 6.27 20.27
C HIS A 384 5.40 4.83 20.16
N PRO A 385 6.40 4.58 19.29
CA PRO A 385 7.04 3.28 19.19
C PRO A 385 7.49 2.77 20.56
N CYS A 386 7.07 1.58 20.91
CA CYS A 386 7.34 0.96 22.20
C CYS A 386 7.49 -0.54 22.03
N PHE A 387 8.57 -1.10 22.56
CA PHE A 387 8.70 -2.54 22.70
C PHE A 387 7.96 -2.99 23.96
N VAL A 388 7.00 -3.90 23.80
CA VAL A 388 6.38 -4.62 24.91
C VAL A 388 7.05 -5.98 24.99
N ILE A 389 7.71 -6.27 26.11
CA ILE A 389 8.57 -7.45 26.27
C ILE A 389 8.02 -8.40 27.34
N ASN A 390 8.59 -9.61 27.42
CA ASN A 390 8.37 -10.58 28.48
C ASN A 390 6.90 -11.02 28.63
N HIS A 391 6.25 -11.35 27.51
CA HIS A 391 4.89 -11.91 27.55
C HIS A 391 4.87 -13.24 28.33
N PRO A 392 3.72 -13.60 28.96
CA PRO A 392 3.59 -14.86 29.68
C PRO A 392 3.90 -16.05 28.76
N ALA A 393 4.64 -17.04 29.26
CA ALA A 393 5.09 -18.17 28.46
C ALA A 393 3.94 -18.97 27.82
N SER A 394 2.76 -18.96 28.46
CA SER A 394 1.54 -19.57 27.92
C SER A 394 0.99 -18.92 26.64
N THR A 395 1.49 -17.73 26.27
CA THR A 395 1.00 -16.97 25.09
C THR A 395 1.85 -17.15 23.84
N LYS A 396 3.08 -17.66 23.98
CA LYS A 396 4.06 -17.76 22.90
C LYS A 396 4.67 -19.18 22.85
N PRO A 397 3.99 -20.16 22.24
CA PRO A 397 4.41 -21.56 22.29
C PRO A 397 5.74 -21.85 21.59
N LEU A 398 6.14 -21.00 20.64
CA LEU A 398 7.37 -21.14 19.85
C LEU A 398 8.53 -20.27 20.35
N ALA A 399 8.29 -19.42 21.35
CA ALA A 399 9.31 -18.53 21.88
C ALA A 399 10.05 -19.18 23.05
N ARG A 400 11.36 -18.95 23.11
CA ARG A 400 12.19 -19.42 24.23
C ARG A 400 11.72 -18.79 25.56
N ARG A 401 11.69 -19.58 26.64
CA ARG A 401 11.46 -19.07 28.01
C ARG A 401 12.70 -18.36 28.53
N SER A 402 12.52 -17.35 29.37
CA SER A 402 13.65 -16.69 30.02
C SER A 402 14.31 -17.60 31.06
N ASP A 403 15.64 -17.66 31.05
CA ASP A 403 16.42 -18.37 32.08
C ASP A 403 16.24 -17.75 33.47
N LYS A 404 15.99 -16.43 33.54
CA LYS A 404 15.83 -15.69 34.81
C LYS A 404 14.43 -15.83 35.39
N ASN A 405 13.41 -15.94 34.54
CA ASN A 405 12.02 -16.08 34.96
C ASN A 405 11.27 -17.00 33.98
N PRO A 406 11.05 -18.28 34.33
CA PRO A 406 10.42 -19.24 33.42
C PRO A 406 8.92 -18.97 33.17
N LEU A 407 8.31 -18.01 33.87
CA LEU A 407 6.93 -17.59 33.64
C LEU A 407 6.77 -16.70 32.40
N VAL A 408 7.88 -16.19 31.84
CA VAL A 408 7.89 -15.30 30.67
C VAL A 408 8.73 -15.85 29.53
N CYS A 409 8.41 -15.42 28.31
CA CYS A 409 9.22 -15.67 27.11
C CYS A 409 10.13 -14.48 26.79
N GLU A 410 11.28 -14.78 26.19
CA GLU A 410 12.18 -13.79 25.59
C GLU A 410 11.59 -13.32 24.26
N THR A 411 10.64 -12.40 24.34
CA THR A 411 9.86 -11.91 23.20
C THR A 411 9.70 -10.40 23.27
N PHE A 412 9.43 -9.78 22.12
CA PHE A 412 8.93 -8.43 22.05
C PHE A 412 7.82 -8.29 21.00
N GLN A 413 6.91 -7.36 21.27
CA GLN A 413 6.03 -6.76 20.27
C GLN A 413 6.40 -5.30 20.09
N LEU A 414 6.51 -4.82 18.86
CA LEU A 414 6.62 -3.39 18.56
C LEU A 414 5.23 -2.79 18.37
N LEU A 415 4.87 -1.85 19.24
CA LEU A 415 3.62 -1.11 19.16
C LEU A 415 3.88 0.30 18.64
N VAL A 416 3.11 0.74 17.65
CA VAL A 416 3.10 2.12 17.14
C VAL A 416 1.67 2.55 16.94
N ASN A 417 1.28 3.68 17.54
CA ASN A 417 -0.07 4.23 17.44
C ASN A 417 -1.14 3.18 17.77
N THR A 418 -0.90 2.43 18.86
CA THR A 418 -1.70 1.31 19.38
C THR A 418 -1.73 0.05 18.49
N TRP A 419 -1.14 0.09 17.30
CA TRP A 419 -1.04 -1.03 16.38
C TRP A 419 0.21 -1.86 16.64
N GLU A 420 0.07 -3.18 16.53
CA GLU A 420 1.20 -4.10 16.59
C GLU A 420 1.79 -4.19 15.18
N LEU A 421 3.06 -3.82 15.06
CA LEU A 421 3.77 -3.84 13.77
C LEU A 421 4.76 -4.99 13.66
N VAL A 422 5.32 -5.44 14.79
CA VAL A 422 6.32 -6.52 14.85
C VAL A 422 5.99 -7.43 16.01
N ASN A 423 6.15 -8.73 15.79
CA ASN A 423 6.17 -9.76 16.81
C ASN A 423 7.45 -10.59 16.60
N ALA A 424 8.28 -10.70 17.63
CA ALA A 424 9.57 -11.38 17.54
C ALA A 424 9.97 -11.99 18.89
N TYR A 425 10.91 -12.93 18.86
CA TYR A 425 11.42 -13.64 20.03
C TYR A 425 12.79 -14.25 19.75
N SER A 426 13.47 -14.65 20.83
CA SER A 426 14.64 -15.52 20.80
C SER A 426 14.30 -16.91 20.28
#